data_AF-A0A841HXZ3-F1
#
_entry.id   AF-A0A841HXZ3-F1
#
_cell.length_a   1.000
_cell.length_b   1.000
_cell.length_c   1.000
_cell.angle_alpha   90.00
_cell.angle_beta   90.00
_cell.angle_gamma   90.00
#
_symmetry.space_group_name_H-M   'P 1'
#
loop_
_entity.id
_entity.type
_entity.pdbx_description
1 polymer ?
#
loop_
_entity_poly.entity_id
_entity_poly.type
_entity_poly.pdbx_seq_one_letter_code
_entity_poly.pdbx_strand_id
1 'polypeptide(L)'
;MKKIFAALAVLFLASIGLAQEAGAVGADDGLRRGLIGIGMGLAIGLGAVGAGLAQGRIGSAAAGAIAEDSSKFGQMLILVVIPETLVIFGLLIAFLIPGLAA
;
A
#
# COMPACT_ATOMS: atom_id res chain seq x y z
N MET A 1 8.30 5.12 -18.16
CA MET A 1 8.15 6.19 -17.14
C MET A 1 6.80 6.90 -17.22
N LYS A 2 6.38 7.44 -18.37
CA LYS A 2 5.07 8.14 -18.52
C LYS A 2 3.85 7.30 -18.12
N LYS A 3 3.83 6.00 -18.43
CA LYS A 3 2.72 5.08 -18.10
C LYS A 3 2.61 4.77 -16.60
N ILE A 4 3.75 4.74 -15.89
CA ILE A 4 3.83 4.56 -14.43
C ILE A 4 3.34 5.81 -13.70
N PHE A 5 3.71 6.99 -14.21
CA PHE A 5 3.20 8.27 -13.69
C PHE A 5 1.69 8.43 -13.91
N ALA A 6 1.19 8.01 -15.07
CA ALA A 6 -0.25 7.98 -15.35
C ALA A 6 -1.00 7.00 -14.44
N ALA A 7 -0.45 5.80 -14.20
CA ALA A 7 -1.05 4.84 -13.27
C ALA A 7 -1.08 5.34 -11.83
N LEU A 8 0.00 5.98 -11.36
CA LEU A 8 0.05 6.64 -10.04
C LEU A 8 -0.95 7.80 -9.93
N ALA A 9 -1.11 8.61 -10.99
CA ALA A 9 -2.08 9.70 -11.02
C ALA A 9 -3.53 9.19 -11.01
N VAL A 10 -3.83 8.10 -11.73
CA VAL A 10 -5.15 7.46 -11.73
C VAL A 10 -5.46 6.84 -10.36
N LEU A 11 -4.47 6.20 -9.71
CA LEU A 11 -4.59 5.68 -8.35
C LEU A 11 -4.84 6.81 -7.33
N PHE A 12 -4.17 7.96 -7.51
CA PHE A 12 -4.34 9.14 -6.67
C PHE A 12 -5.69 9.83 -6.88
N LEU A 13 -6.25 9.80 -8.09
CA LEU A 13 -7.59 10.31 -8.37
C LEU A 13 -8.69 9.36 -7.85
N ALA A 14 -8.47 8.05 -7.91
CA ALA A 14 -9.42 7.06 -7.39
C ALA A 14 -9.55 7.11 -5.86
N SER A 15 -8.49 7.47 -5.12
CA SER A 15 -8.55 7.63 -3.66
C SER A 15 -9.39 8.83 -3.20
N ILE A 16 -9.51 9.88 -4.02
CA ILE A 16 -10.38 11.03 -3.74
C ILE A 16 -11.86 10.61 -3.80
N GLY A 17 -12.22 9.69 -4.71
CA GLY A 17 -13.60 9.22 -4.87
C GLY A 17 -14.12 8.35 -3.72
N LEU A 18 -13.24 7.61 -3.04
CA LEU A 18 -13.60 6.75 -1.89
C LEU A 18 -13.70 7.53 -0.56
N ALA A 19 -13.29 8.80 -0.51
CA ALA A 19 -13.31 9.62 0.70
C ALA A 19 -14.66 10.35 0.94
N GLN A 20 -15.63 10.25 0.02
CA GLN A 20 -16.80 11.16 -0.02
C GLN A 20 -18.09 10.60 0.61
N GLU A 21 -18.11 9.41 1.20
CA GLU A 21 -19.29 8.97 1.98
C GLU A 21 -19.13 9.30 3.46
N ALA A 22 -19.49 10.53 3.85
CA ALA A 22 -20.18 10.82 5.12
C ALA A 22 -20.39 12.34 5.31
N GLY A 23 -21.60 12.81 4.95
CA GLY A 23 -22.28 13.96 5.55
C GLY A 23 -21.67 15.34 5.32
N ALA A 24 -22.51 16.31 4.97
CA ALA A 24 -22.10 17.71 4.93
C ALA A 24 -21.62 18.16 6.33
N VAL A 25 -20.38 18.65 6.45
CA VAL A 25 -19.85 19.21 7.70
C VAL A 25 -19.13 20.54 7.45
N GLY A 26 -19.25 21.44 8.43
CA GLY A 26 -18.67 22.80 8.41
C GLY A 26 -17.16 22.83 8.17
N ALA A 27 -16.68 24.00 7.75
CA ALA A 27 -15.36 24.21 7.13
C ALA A 27 -14.15 23.63 7.90
N ASP A 28 -14.18 23.62 9.25
CA ASP A 28 -13.09 23.07 10.06
C ASP A 28 -13.06 21.53 10.13
N ASP A 29 -14.22 20.88 10.02
CA ASP A 29 -14.32 19.42 10.10
C ASP A 29 -13.91 18.75 8.78
N GLY A 30 -14.15 19.44 7.66
CA GLY A 30 -13.70 19.00 6.33
C GLY A 30 -12.17 18.94 6.20
N LEU A 31 -11.45 19.96 6.71
CA LEU A 31 -9.99 19.97 6.69
C LEU A 31 -9.39 18.86 7.56
N ARG A 32 -9.94 18.65 8.77
CA ARG A 32 -9.51 17.57 9.67
C ARG A 32 -9.67 16.20 9.03
N ARG A 33 -10.84 15.92 8.45
CA ARG A 33 -11.11 14.65 7.74
C ARG A 33 -10.20 14.46 6.52
N GLY A 34 -9.94 15.54 5.78
CA GLY A 34 -9.02 15.53 4.64
C GLY A 34 -7.59 15.16 5.05
N LEU A 35 -7.08 15.74 6.14
CA LEU A 35 -5.74 15.41 6.66
C LEU A 35 -5.66 13.98 7.18
N ILE A 36 -6.72 13.48 7.83
CA ILE A 36 -6.82 12.06 8.24
C ILE A 36 -6.75 11.14 7.03
N GLY A 37 -7.50 11.42 5.96
CA GLY A 37 -7.49 10.63 4.73
C GLY A 37 -6.13 10.60 4.05
N ILE A 38 -5.43 11.74 4.02
CA ILE A 38 -4.04 11.82 3.51
C ILE A 38 -3.10 10.97 4.36
N GLY A 39 -3.23 11.03 5.70
CA GLY A 39 -2.42 10.21 6.61
C GLY A 39 -2.62 8.70 6.39
N MET A 40 -3.87 8.26 6.21
CA MET A 40 -4.20 6.87 5.91
C MET A 40 -3.59 6.42 4.56
N GLY A 41 -3.73 7.26 3.53
CA GLY A 41 -3.18 6.97 2.20
C GLY A 41 -1.65 6.89 2.19
N LEU A 42 -0.98 7.76 2.95
CA LEU A 42 0.49 7.73 3.09
C LEU A 42 0.97 6.48 3.84
N ALA A 43 0.28 6.08 4.91
CA ALA A 43 0.64 4.89 5.70
C ALA A 43 0.65 3.61 4.84
N ILE A 44 -0.40 3.39 4.04
CA ILE A 44 -0.48 2.24 3.12
C ILE A 44 0.46 2.43 1.94
N GLY A 45 0.43 3.62 1.31
CA GLY A 45 1.14 3.88 0.06
C GLY A 45 2.65 3.74 0.19
N LEU A 46 3.24 4.27 1.26
CA LEU A 46 4.69 4.14 1.49
C LEU A 46 5.10 2.70 1.83
N GLY A 47 4.27 1.98 2.60
CA GLY A 47 4.47 0.56 2.88
C GLY A 47 4.42 -0.29 1.61
N ALA A 48 3.44 -0.04 0.73
CA ALA A 48 3.28 -0.72 -0.54
C ALA A 48 4.44 -0.46 -1.52
N VAL A 49 4.95 0.77 -1.59
CA VAL A 49 6.12 1.09 -2.44
C VAL A 49 7.37 0.35 -1.95
N GLY A 50 7.62 0.36 -0.64
CA GLY A 50 8.76 -0.36 -0.06
C GLY A 50 8.68 -1.87 -0.29
N ALA A 51 7.52 -2.46 -0.03
CA ALA A 51 7.28 -3.88 -0.26
C ALA A 51 7.42 -4.26 -1.74
N GLY A 52 6.82 -3.50 -2.66
CA GLY A 52 6.91 -3.76 -4.10
C GLY A 52 8.34 -3.71 -4.64
N LEU A 53 9.17 -2.77 -4.15
CA LEU A 53 10.58 -2.70 -4.53
C LEU A 53 11.40 -3.90 -4.01
N ALA A 54 11.14 -4.35 -2.79
CA ALA A 54 11.78 -5.54 -2.23
C ALA A 54 11.33 -6.81 -2.98
N GLN A 55 10.02 -6.96 -3.16
CA GLN A 55 9.40 -8.13 -3.77
C GLN A 55 9.76 -8.28 -5.24
N GLY A 56 9.98 -7.18 -5.98
CA GLY A 56 10.50 -7.25 -7.36
C GLY A 56 11.88 -7.92 -7.46
N ARG A 57 12.76 -7.71 -6.48
CA ARG A 57 14.09 -8.35 -6.41
C ARG A 57 14.01 -9.78 -5.90
N ILE A 58 13.19 -10.05 -4.89
CA ILE A 58 13.00 -11.39 -4.35
C ILE A 58 12.32 -12.28 -5.39
N GLY A 59 11.34 -11.76 -6.12
CA GLY A 59 10.61 -12.50 -7.16
C GLY A 59 11.51 -12.94 -8.33
N SER A 60 12.43 -12.09 -8.78
CA SER A 60 13.37 -12.48 -9.85
C SER A 60 14.37 -13.53 -9.39
N ALA A 61 14.88 -13.43 -8.15
CA ALA A 61 15.74 -14.44 -7.55
C ALA A 61 15.01 -15.77 -7.31
N ALA A 62 13.77 -15.70 -6.81
CA ALA A 62 12.91 -16.86 -6.59
C ALA A 62 12.61 -17.60 -7.90
N ALA A 63 12.27 -16.87 -8.98
CA ALA A 63 12.02 -17.47 -10.29
C ALA A 63 13.26 -18.21 -10.84
N GLY A 64 14.45 -17.64 -10.66
CA GLY A 64 15.70 -18.30 -11.05
C GLY A 64 15.97 -19.57 -10.25
N ALA A 65 15.79 -19.53 -8.93
CA ALA A 65 16.01 -20.69 -8.07
C ALA A 65 14.99 -21.81 -8.31
N ILE A 66 13.73 -21.48 -8.61
CA ILE A 66 12.68 -22.45 -8.99
C ILE A 66 12.98 -23.09 -10.35
N ALA A 67 13.56 -22.32 -11.28
CA ALA A 67 13.95 -22.85 -12.59
C ALA A 67 15.11 -23.86 -12.50
N GLU A 68 16.01 -23.69 -11.52
CA GLU A 68 17.10 -24.64 -11.24
C GLU A 68 16.60 -25.86 -10.46
N ASP A 69 15.75 -25.65 -9.46
CA ASP A 69 15.19 -26.71 -8.62
C ASP A 69 13.75 -26.39 -8.19
N SER A 70 12.79 -27.10 -8.78
CA SER A 70 11.36 -26.91 -8.52
C SER A 70 10.93 -27.30 -7.10
N SER A 71 11.72 -28.11 -6.40
CA SER A 71 11.45 -28.47 -5.00
C SER A 71 11.55 -27.26 -4.06
N LYS A 72 12.27 -26.21 -4.48
CA LYS A 72 12.45 -24.97 -3.70
C LYS A 72 11.26 -24.01 -3.75
N PHE A 73 10.23 -24.32 -4.53
CA PHE A 73 9.05 -23.46 -4.67
C PHE A 73 8.45 -23.03 -3.32
N GLY A 74 8.24 -23.97 -2.39
CA GLY A 74 7.68 -23.67 -1.08
C GLY A 74 8.56 -22.73 -0.23
N GLN A 75 9.87 -22.94 -0.25
CA GLN A 75 10.82 -22.07 0.46
C GLN A 75 10.85 -20.66 -0.15
N MET A 76 10.83 -20.57 -1.49
CA MET A 76 10.85 -19.29 -2.20
C MET A 76 9.55 -18.49 -1.98
N LEU A 77 8.39 -19.16 -1.89
CA LEU A 77 7.13 -18.51 -1.52
C LEU A 77 7.19 -17.83 -0.16
N ILE A 78 7.81 -18.46 0.84
CA ILE A 78 7.98 -17.87 2.17
C ILE A 78 8.81 -16.59 2.08
N LEU A 79 9.91 -16.61 1.32
CA LEU A 79 10.77 -15.44 1.14
C LEU A 79 10.06 -14.28 0.43
N VAL A 80 9.20 -14.57 -0.55
CA VAL A 80 8.40 -13.56 -1.28
C VAL A 80 7.33 -12.93 -0.38
N VAL A 81 6.82 -13.63 0.63
CA VAL A 81 5.80 -13.12 1.56
C VAL A 81 6.37 -12.22 2.66
N ILE A 82 7.65 -12.33 3.03
CA ILE A 82 8.23 -11.54 4.11
C ILE A 82 8.00 -10.02 3.93
N PRO A 83 8.26 -9.42 2.75
CA PRO A 83 7.98 -7.99 2.52
C PRO A 83 6.51 -7.59 2.67
N GLU A 84 5.57 -8.52 2.46
CA GLU A 84 4.12 -8.23 2.53
C GLU A 84 3.70 -7.76 3.93
N THR A 85 4.43 -8.21 4.96
CA THR A 85 4.25 -7.78 6.35
C THR A 85 4.33 -6.26 6.51
N LEU A 86 5.15 -5.58 5.69
CA LEU A 86 5.27 -4.11 5.71
C LEU A 86 3.98 -3.43 5.22
N VAL A 87 3.33 -4.01 4.21
CA VAL A 87 2.05 -3.51 3.69
C VAL A 87 0.93 -3.74 4.71
N ILE A 88 0.94 -4.91 5.35
CA ILE A 88 -0.03 -5.24 6.42
C ILE A 88 0.10 -4.26 7.59
N PHE A 89 1.32 -3.88 7.98
CA PHE A 89 1.50 -2.85 9.00
C PHE A 89 1.02 -1.46 8.55
N GLY A 90 1.25 -1.08 7.30
CA GLY A 90 0.70 0.16 6.73
C GLY A 90 -0.83 0.19 6.73
N LEU A 91 -1.46 -0.95 6.38
CA LEU A 91 -2.91 -1.14 6.42
C LEU A 91 -3.45 -1.08 7.84
N LEU A 92 -2.79 -1.75 8.79
CA LEU A 92 -3.14 -1.70 10.21
C LEU A 92 -3.14 -0.26 10.70
N ILE A 93 -2.06 0.49 10.46
CA ILE A 93 -1.96 1.89 10.88
C ILE A 93 -3.07 2.74 10.25
N ALA A 94 -3.40 2.54 8.97
CA ALA A 94 -4.49 3.26 8.33
C ALA A 94 -5.86 3.00 8.98
N PHE A 95 -6.13 1.80 9.50
CA PHE A 95 -7.34 1.53 10.28
C PHE A 95 -7.30 2.14 11.70
N LEU A 96 -6.11 2.36 12.26
CA LEU A 96 -5.95 2.96 13.60
C LEU A 96 -6.07 4.50 13.58
N ILE A 97 -5.61 5.17 12.52
CA ILE A 97 -5.55 6.64 12.45
C ILE A 97 -6.91 7.32 12.74
N PRO A 98 -8.05 6.89 12.16
CA PRO A 98 -9.34 7.51 12.46
C PRO A 98 -9.73 7.45 13.95
N GLY A 99 -9.39 6.36 14.65
CA GLY A 99 -9.67 6.19 16.07
C GLY A 99 -8.71 6.96 16.98
N LEU A 100 -7.50 7.27 16.50
CA LEU A 100 -6.52 8.09 17.23
C LEU A 100 -6.76 9.59 17.07
N ALA A 101 -7.42 10.01 15.98
CA ALA A 101 -7.66 11.40 15.63
C ALA A 101 -9.02 11.96 16.09
N ALA A 102 -9.84 11.11 16.73
CA ALA A 102 -11.11 11.45 17.38
C ALA A 102 -10.88 12.05 18.77
#